data_AF-A0A090WGR5-F1
#
_entry.id   AF-A0A090WGR5-F1
#
_cell.length_a   1.000
_cell.length_b   1.000
_cell.length_c   1.000
_cell.angle_alpha   90.00
_cell.angle_beta   90.00
_cell.angle_gamma   90.00
#
_symmetry.space_group_name_H-M   'P 1'
#
loop_
_entity.id
_entity.type
_entity.pdbx_description
1 polymer ?
#
loop_
_entity_poly.entity_id
_entity_poly.type
_entity_poly.pdbx_seq_one_letter_code
_entity_poly.pdbx_strand_id
1 'polypeptide(L)' 'MLIFLPIPIKAKYFIPGIILIDLISGISGHSIFSPSNTAHFAHVGGALTGFFVMWYWKKNQFNRNRWN' A
#
# COMPACT_ATOMS: atom_id res chain seq x y z
N MET A 1 -0.36 13.14 9.93
CA MET A 1 -1.69 13.11 10.59
C MET A 1 -2.60 12.24 9.76
N LEU A 2 -3.38 11.34 10.37
CA LEU A 2 -4.42 10.59 9.63
C LEU A 2 -5.65 11.48 9.47
N ILE A 3 -5.88 11.96 8.25
CA ILE A 3 -7.13 12.65 7.91
C ILE A 3 -8.15 11.58 7.56
N PHE A 4 -9.15 11.40 8.42
CA PHE A 4 -10.33 10.62 8.09
C PHE A 4 -11.26 11.47 7.24
N LEU A 5 -11.30 11.19 5.94
CA LEU A 5 -12.32 11.76 5.07
C LEU A 5 -13.68 11.12 5.43
N PRO A 6 -14.73 11.91 5.70
CA PRO A 6 -16.08 11.39 6.03
C PRO A 6 -16.80 10.79 4.82
N ILE A 7 -16.10 10.61 3.69
CA ILE A 7 -16.62 10.06 2.44
C ILE A 7 -16.08 8.63 2.30
N PRO A 8 -16.95 7.61 2.10
CA PRO A 8 -16.48 6.24 1.93
C PRO A 8 -15.76 6.10 0.57
N ILE A 9 -14.43 5.97 0.62
CA ILE A 9 -13.60 5.70 -0.57
C ILE A 9 -13.26 4.21 -0.59
N LYS A 10 -13.48 3.56 -1.74
CA LYS A 10 -13.12 2.14 -1.89
C LYS A 10 -11.60 1.97 -1.75
N ALA A 11 -11.17 1.02 -0.93
CA ALA A 11 -9.75 0.74 -0.69
C ALA A 11 -8.95 0.49 -1.97
N LYS A 12 -9.56 -0.11 -3.00
CA LYS A 12 -8.94 -0.35 -4.31
C LYS A 12 -8.47 0.91 -5.05
N TYR A 13 -9.00 2.08 -4.70
CA TYR A 13 -8.56 3.37 -5.25
C TYR A 13 -7.68 4.14 -4.27
N PHE A 14 -8.03 4.08 -2.98
CA PHE A 14 -7.32 4.80 -1.93
C PHE A 14 -5.88 4.29 -1.74
N ILE A 15 -5.70 2.97 -1.60
CA ILE A 15 -4.41 2.36 -1.28
C ILE A 15 -3.37 2.58 -2.39
N PRO A 16 -3.66 2.34 -3.70
CA PRO A 16 -2.70 2.65 -4.75
C PRO A 16 -2.37 4.14 -4.84
N GLY A 17 -3.35 5.01 -4.60
CA GLY A 17 -3.17 6.47 -4.63
C GLY A 17 -2.16 6.95 -3.58
N ILE A 18 -2.29 6.50 -2.33
CA ILE A 18 -1.36 6.89 -1.26
C ILE A 18 0.06 6.34 -1.48
N ILE A 19 0.19 5.10 -1.96
CA ILE A 19 1.50 4.49 -2.28
C ILE A 19 2.20 5.26 -3.40
N LEU A 20 1.45 5.70 -4.43
CA LEU A 20 2.00 6.47 -5.53
C LEU A 20 2.49 7.85 -5.06
N ILE A 21 1.72 8.51 -4.19
CA ILE A 21 2.13 9.80 -3.63
C ILE A 21 3.38 9.64 -2.75
N ASP A 22 3.47 8.56 -1.97
CA ASP A 22 4.67 8.25 -1.17
C ASP A 22 5.88 7.95 -2.04
N LEU A 23 5.72 7.22 -3.15
CA LEU A 23 6.79 6.94 -4.09
C LEU A 23 7.31 8.22 -4.76
N ILE A 24 6.40 9.07 -5.25
CA ILE A 24 6.75 10.35 -5.87
C ILE A 24 7.43 11.27 -4.85
N SER A 25 6.92 11.33 -3.62
CA SER A 25 7.51 12.13 -2.53
C SER A 25 8.92 11.65 -2.17
N GLY A 26 9.13 10.32 -2.11
CA GLY A 26 10.43 9.70 -1.84
C GLY A 26 11.46 9.94 -2.95
N ILE A 27 11.04 9.96 -4.22
CA ILE A 27 11.92 10.21 -5.37
C ILE A 27 12.21 11.71 -5.54
N SER A 28 11.22 12.58 -5.37
CA SER A 28 11.34 14.03 -5.57
C SER A 28 11.99 14.76 -4.39
N GLY A 29 12.13 14.10 -3.24
CA GLY A 29 12.57 14.71 -1.99
C GLY A 29 11.58 15.73 -1.40
N HIS A 30 10.45 15.97 -2.08
CA HIS A 30 9.39 16.87 -1.65
C HIS A 30 8.31 16.06 -0.94
N SER A 31 8.22 16.22 0.37
CA SER A 31 7.22 15.51 1.14
C SER A 31 5.89 16.28 1.13
N ILE A 32 4.87 15.68 0.52
CA ILE A 32 3.53 16.28 0.37
C ILE A 32 2.76 16.26 1.71
N PHE A 33 3.07 15.31 2.59
CA PHE A 33 2.30 15.07 3.82
C PHE A 33 3.09 15.29 5.13
N SER A 34 4.39 15.60 5.11
CA SER A 34 5.17 15.86 6.33
C SER A 34 6.45 16.68 6.07
N PRO A 35 6.81 17.71 6.87
CA PRO A 35 8.00 18.53 6.63
C PRO A 35 9.35 17.81 6.78
N SER A 36 9.39 16.67 7.49
CA SER A 36 10.59 15.86 7.70
C SER A 36 10.25 14.40 7.45
N ASN A 37 10.72 13.77 6.36
CA ASN A 37 10.27 12.41 6.09
C ASN A 37 11.28 11.54 5.32
N THR A 38 12.19 10.91 6.05
CA THR A 38 13.12 9.88 5.55
C THR A 38 12.44 8.50 5.37
N ALA A 39 11.14 8.35 5.66
CA ALA A 39 10.48 7.04 5.75
C ALA A 39 9.63 6.61 4.53
N HIS A 40 9.59 7.37 3.44
CA HIS A 40 8.77 7.06 2.25
C HIS A 40 9.03 5.66 1.68
N PHE A 41 10.30 5.25 1.61
CA PHE A 41 10.70 3.94 1.12
C PHE A 41 10.25 2.78 2.02
N ALA A 42 10.09 3.01 3.34
CA ALA A 42 9.55 1.99 4.25
C ALA A 42 8.07 1.71 3.96
N HIS A 43 7.30 2.76 3.62
CA HIS A 43 5.89 2.60 3.25
C HIS A 43 5.74 1.84 1.93
N VAL A 44 6.54 2.20 0.91
CA VAL A 44 6.55 1.51 -0.38
C VAL A 44 7.00 0.05 -0.22
N GLY A 45 8.05 -0.21 0.57
CA GLY A 45 8.54 -1.55 0.86
C GLY A 45 7.48 -2.42 1.56
N GLY A 46 6.82 -1.89 2.60
CA GLY A 46 5.73 -2.58 3.28
C GLY A 46 4.54 -2.88 2.37
N ALA A 47 4.17 -1.94 1.50
CA ALA A 47 3.11 -2.15 0.52
C ALA A 47 3.45 -3.25 -0.49
N LEU A 48 4.70 -3.28 -0.98
CA LEU A 48 5.17 -4.31 -1.91
C LEU A 48 5.23 -5.70 -1.25
N THR A 49 5.78 -5.81 -0.04
CA THR A 49 5.79 -7.07 0.70
C THR A 49 4.38 -7.56 1.00
N GLY A 50 3.48 -6.67 1.44
CA GLY A 50 2.08 -7.00 1.67
C GLY A 50 1.38 -7.51 0.40
N PHE A 51 1.65 -6.89 -0.75
CA PHE A 51 1.14 -7.35 -2.05
C PHE A 51 1.60 -8.79 -2.36
N PHE A 52 2.89 -9.10 -2.18
CA PHE A 52 3.40 -10.45 -2.41
C PHE A 52 2.77 -11.49 -1.49
N VAL A 53 2.59 -11.18 -0.20
CA VAL A 53 1.91 -12.08 0.75
C VAL A 53 0.47 -12.34 0.32
N MET A 54 -0.29 -11.27 -0.01
CA MET A 54 -1.68 -11.42 -0.47
C MET A 54 -1.77 -12.22 -1.76
N TRP A 55 -0.83 -12.03 -2.68
CA TRP A 55 -0.78 -12.78 -3.92
C TRP A 55 -0.48 -14.27 -3.69
N TYR A 56 0.47 -14.58 -2.80
CA TYR A 56 0.77 -15.94 -2.40
C TYR A 56 -0.44 -16.63 -1.76
N TRP A 57 -1.13 -15.98 -0.82
CA TRP A 57 -2.34 -16.54 -0.23
C TRP A 57 -3.45 -16.73 -1.24
N LYS A 58 -3.71 -15.76 -2.12
CA LYS A 58 -4.73 -15.90 -3.17
C LYS A 58 -4.47 -17.11 -4.06
N LYS A 59 -3.21 -17.37 -4.42
CA LYS A 59 -2.82 -18.54 -5.23
C LYS A 59 -3.03 -19.87 -4.49
N ASN A 60 -2.86 -19.88 -3.16
CA ASN A 60 -2.93 -21.08 -2.34
C ASN A 60 -4.27 -21.27 -1.59
N GLN A 61 -5.20 -20.31 -1.69
CA GLN A 61 -6.42 -20.23 -0.88
C GLN A 61 -7.30 -21.50 -0.99
N PHE A 62 -7.26 -22.21 -2.11
CA PHE A 62 -8.06 -23.41 -2.35
C PHE A 62 -7.24 -24.71 -2.43
N ASN A 63 -5.91 -24.68 -2.25
CA ASN A 63 -5.11 -25.90 -2.37
C ASN A 63 -5.52 -26.99 -1.37
N ARG A 64 -6.06 -26.62 -0.20
CA ARG A 64 -6.59 -27.57 0.79
C ARG A 64 -7.96 -28.17 0.44
N ASN A 65 -8.72 -27.56 -0.47
CA ASN A 65 -10.10 -27.95 -0.80
C ASN A 65 -10.24 -28.50 -2.23
N ARG A 66 -9.13 -28.60 -2.98
CA ARG A 66 -9.10 -29.26 -4.29
C ARG A 66 -9.02 -30.76 -4.04
N TRP A 67 -10.14 -31.44 -4.20
CA TRP A 67 -10.14 -32.91 -4.30
C TRP A 67 -9.51 -33.24 -5.66
N ASN A 68 -8.54 -34.17 -5.69
CA ASN A 68 -8.01 -34.71 -6.94
C ASN A 68 -9.11 -35.45 -7.70
#